data_AF-A0A263NY43-F1
#
_entry.id   AF-A0A263NY43-F1
#
_cell.length_a   1.000
_cell.length_b   1.000
_cell.length_c   1.000
_cell.angle_alpha   90.00
_cell.angle_beta   90.00
_cell.angle_gamma   90.00
#
_symmetry.space_group_name_H-M   'P 1'
#
loop_
_entity.id
_entity.type
_entity.pdbx_description
1 polymer ?
#
loop_
_entity_poly.entity_id
_entity_poly.type
_entity_poly.pdbx_seq_one_letter_code
_entity_poly.pdbx_strand_id
1 'polypeptide(L)'
;MKSLQGLPRLISASVGAPGKARNLPADVQCIQYLFNLIIPKMGFTLAENGKCDGQLVQCISQYQFRHLKYAHPDGVIDPTGRTFNSLIEEAVKVPVKAFPTMRIPSFLNVFGNNNGDAVQATVNVYLDRMRAMVEAERRNRQLMLQATCDGGMMLTESDFQNAATQLGSGISVNIIKAFATVESGGRSGFGPAKLPVIAFEGHLFRKYTKHIYDQAHPLLSYPYVKKAGPQWQANNKDQTKAWETMATAFALDQEAALMSASWGMFQIMGFNYTSCGYKTVFEFAAALKINAGNQLKAFLGFCSKSPALIKAMKDKDYVAMARNYNGKDYGDYDSRIKKAYEALEGKK
;
A
#
# COMPACT_ATOMS: atom_id res chain seq x y z
N MET A 1 9.36 -11.61 -3.99
CA MET A 1 8.12 -10.79 -3.82
C MET A 1 7.28 -11.37 -2.69
N LYS A 2 6.59 -10.54 -1.90
CA LYS A 2 5.56 -10.99 -0.94
C LYS A 2 4.30 -11.31 -1.73
N SER A 3 3.85 -12.57 -1.68
CA SER A 3 2.64 -13.17 -2.24
C SER A 3 2.14 -12.64 -3.60
N LEU A 4 2.25 -13.48 -4.63
CA LEU A 4 1.66 -13.34 -5.98
C LEU A 4 0.12 -13.38 -5.92
N GLN A 5 -0.50 -12.48 -5.17
CA GLN A 5 -1.94 -12.42 -4.97
C GLN A 5 -2.59 -11.72 -6.16
N GLY A 6 -3.39 -12.46 -6.92
CA GLY A 6 -4.25 -11.90 -7.97
C GLY A 6 -4.33 -12.71 -9.26
N LEU A 7 -3.33 -13.55 -9.56
CA LEU A 7 -3.38 -14.46 -10.70
C LEU A 7 -3.68 -15.90 -10.29
N PRO A 8 -4.39 -16.68 -11.14
CA PRO A 8 -4.56 -18.11 -10.92
C PRO A 8 -3.20 -18.80 -10.96
N ARG A 9 -3.08 -19.98 -10.36
CA ARG A 9 -1.85 -20.78 -10.45
C ARG A 9 -1.59 -21.17 -11.91
N LEU A 10 -0.37 -20.93 -12.39
CA LEU A 10 0.05 -21.32 -13.73
C LEU A 10 0.22 -22.84 -13.88
N ILE A 11 0.69 -23.51 -12.82
CA ILE A 11 0.76 -24.97 -12.74
C ILE A 11 -0.20 -25.50 -11.68
N SER A 12 -0.82 -26.64 -11.95
CA SER A 12 -1.85 -27.23 -11.09
C SER A 12 -1.29 -28.22 -10.07
N ALA A 13 -0.16 -28.86 -10.37
CA ALA A 13 0.52 -29.83 -9.53
C ALA A 13 2.05 -29.70 -9.59
N SER A 14 2.75 -30.44 -8.73
CA SER A 14 4.21 -30.43 -8.69
C SER A 14 4.84 -31.08 -9.91
N VAL A 15 6.00 -30.56 -10.33
CA VAL A 15 6.82 -31.02 -11.46
C VAL A 15 8.24 -31.32 -10.98
N GLY A 16 8.81 -32.46 -11.35
CA GLY A 16 10.17 -32.83 -10.99
C GLY A 16 10.37 -34.32 -10.73
N ALA A 17 11.28 -34.64 -9.82
CA ALA A 17 11.79 -35.99 -9.57
C ALA A 17 10.69 -37.08 -9.52
N PRO A 18 10.88 -38.23 -10.21
CA PRO A 18 9.95 -39.35 -10.18
C PRO A 18 9.63 -39.81 -8.75
N GLY A 19 8.36 -40.08 -8.47
CA GLY A 19 7.88 -40.48 -7.14
C GLY A 19 7.74 -39.33 -6.13
N LYS A 20 8.18 -38.11 -6.46
CA LYS A 20 8.02 -36.91 -5.62
C LYS A 20 7.09 -35.85 -6.22
N ALA A 21 6.84 -35.91 -7.53
CA ALA A 21 6.03 -34.96 -8.27
C ALA A 21 4.93 -35.64 -9.09
N ARG A 22 3.84 -34.92 -9.35
CA ARG A 22 2.72 -35.45 -10.15
C ARG A 22 3.02 -35.47 -11.65
N ASN A 23 3.84 -34.52 -12.13
CA ASN A 23 4.32 -34.47 -13.52
C ASN A 23 3.21 -34.49 -14.57
N LEU A 24 2.17 -33.67 -14.38
CA LEU A 24 1.13 -33.52 -15.40
C LEU A 24 1.75 -32.93 -16.68
N PRO A 25 1.47 -33.47 -17.89
CA PRO A 25 2.19 -33.07 -19.10
C PRO A 25 2.20 -31.58 -19.39
N ALA A 26 1.08 -30.89 -19.18
CA ALA A 26 1.01 -29.46 -19.39
C ALA A 26 1.76 -28.65 -18.32
N ASP A 27 1.74 -29.07 -17.04
CA ASP A 27 2.53 -28.43 -15.99
C ASP A 27 4.03 -28.60 -16.29
N VAL A 28 4.44 -29.79 -16.75
CA VAL A 28 5.81 -30.08 -17.18
C VAL A 28 6.22 -29.18 -18.34
N GLN A 29 5.36 -29.05 -19.35
CA GLN A 29 5.63 -28.21 -20.52
C GLN A 29 5.71 -26.72 -20.15
N CYS A 30 4.88 -26.24 -19.22
CA CYS A 30 5.00 -24.90 -18.64
C CYS A 30 6.39 -24.68 -18.02
N ILE A 31 6.87 -25.62 -17.21
CA ILE A 31 8.19 -25.53 -16.56
C ILE A 31 9.32 -25.59 -17.58
N GLN A 32 9.25 -26.48 -18.57
CA GLN A 32 10.23 -26.56 -19.66
C GLN A 32 10.33 -25.23 -20.40
N TYR A 33 9.19 -24.64 -20.78
CA TYR A 33 9.17 -23.35 -21.46
C TYR A 33 9.70 -22.20 -20.58
N LEU A 34 9.33 -22.17 -19.29
CA LEU A 34 9.86 -21.16 -18.35
C LEU A 34 11.38 -21.24 -18.21
N PHE A 35 11.95 -22.44 -18.12
CA PHE A 35 13.41 -22.61 -18.15
C PHE A 35 14.01 -22.18 -19.48
N ASN A 36 13.31 -22.48 -20.59
CA ASN A 36 13.74 -22.05 -21.93
C ASN A 36 13.79 -20.52 -22.06
N LEU A 37 12.86 -19.79 -21.44
CA LEU A 37 12.92 -18.32 -21.42
C LEU A 37 14.15 -17.79 -20.68
N ILE A 38 14.66 -18.50 -19.69
CA ILE A 38 15.82 -18.09 -18.88
C ILE A 38 17.12 -18.83 -19.25
N ILE A 39 17.18 -19.45 -20.44
CA ILE A 39 18.33 -20.24 -20.97
C ILE A 39 19.70 -19.60 -20.77
N PRO A 40 19.90 -18.28 -20.95
CA PRO A 40 21.21 -17.66 -20.73
C PRO A 40 21.79 -17.91 -19.33
N LYS A 41 20.97 -18.34 -18.35
CA LYS A 41 21.39 -18.73 -17.00
C LYS A 41 21.60 -20.23 -16.80
N MET A 42 21.09 -21.08 -17.69
CA MET A 42 21.03 -22.54 -17.54
C MET A 42 21.97 -23.29 -18.49
N GLY A 43 22.30 -22.72 -19.65
CA GLY A 43 23.34 -23.21 -20.57
C GLY A 43 22.90 -24.24 -21.62
N PHE A 44 21.66 -24.74 -21.55
CA PHE A 44 21.08 -25.64 -22.57
C PHE A 44 19.55 -25.52 -22.65
N THR A 45 18.99 -25.87 -23.81
CA THR A 45 17.55 -25.85 -24.09
C THR A 45 16.89 -27.18 -23.71
N LEU A 46 15.72 -27.13 -23.10
CA LEU A 46 14.89 -28.31 -22.82
C LEU A 46 13.90 -28.56 -23.96
N ALA A 47 13.62 -29.83 -24.25
CA ALA A 47 12.52 -30.18 -25.15
C ALA A 47 11.17 -29.91 -24.46
N GLU A 48 10.32 -29.06 -25.05
CA GLU A 48 9.00 -28.71 -24.52
C GLU A 48 7.95 -29.77 -24.89
N ASN A 49 8.16 -30.99 -24.42
CA ASN A 49 7.40 -32.18 -24.80
C ASN A 49 6.43 -32.67 -23.71
N GLY A 50 6.37 -31.97 -22.57
CA GLY A 50 5.52 -32.35 -21.43
C GLY A 50 5.97 -33.64 -20.71
N LYS A 51 7.16 -34.18 -21.03
CA LYS A 51 7.72 -35.35 -20.37
C LYS A 51 8.76 -34.92 -19.34
N CYS A 52 8.56 -35.31 -18.08
CA CYS A 52 9.54 -35.05 -17.03
C CYS A 52 10.66 -36.09 -17.10
N ASP A 53 11.71 -35.75 -17.85
CA ASP A 53 12.90 -36.59 -18.03
C ASP A 53 14.04 -36.21 -17.07
N GLY A 54 15.13 -36.97 -17.12
CA GLY A 54 16.31 -36.73 -16.29
C GLY A 54 16.96 -35.36 -16.53
N GLN A 55 16.84 -34.80 -17.75
CA GLN A 55 17.40 -33.49 -18.07
C GLN A 55 16.61 -32.38 -17.37
N LEU A 56 15.28 -32.46 -17.38
CA LEU A 56 14.44 -31.51 -16.65
C LEU A 56 14.69 -31.59 -15.14
N VAL A 57 14.76 -32.79 -14.56
CA VAL A 57 15.03 -32.95 -13.12
C VAL A 57 16.40 -32.38 -12.75
N GLN A 58 17.44 -32.66 -13.55
CA GLN A 58 18.76 -32.09 -13.35
C GLN A 58 18.76 -30.56 -13.45
N CYS A 59 18.02 -30.00 -14.41
CA CYS A 59 17.84 -28.57 -14.58
C CYS A 59 17.22 -27.94 -13.32
N ILE A 60 16.16 -28.54 -12.77
CA ILE A 60 15.51 -28.09 -11.53
C ILE A 60 16.51 -28.13 -10.35
N SER A 61 17.20 -29.24 -10.15
CA SER A 61 18.19 -29.39 -9.07
C SER A 61 19.34 -28.40 -9.18
N GLN A 62 19.83 -28.14 -10.40
CA GLN A 62 20.89 -27.15 -10.62
C GLN A 62 20.41 -25.73 -10.34
N TYR A 63 19.18 -25.38 -10.74
CA TYR A 63 18.60 -24.07 -10.44
C TYR A 63 18.46 -23.87 -8.92
N GLN A 64 17.92 -24.86 -8.22
CA GLN A 64 17.81 -24.84 -6.75
C GLN A 64 19.18 -24.68 -6.06
N PHE A 65 20.19 -25.41 -6.52
CA PHE A 65 21.53 -25.33 -5.95
C PHE A 65 22.21 -23.98 -6.25
N ARG A 66 22.33 -23.63 -7.53
CA ARG A 66 23.14 -22.49 -7.98
C ARG A 66 22.46 -21.16 -7.71
N HIS A 67 21.15 -21.07 -7.96
CA HIS A 67 20.39 -19.83 -7.90
C HIS A 67 19.76 -19.62 -6.52
N LEU A 68 19.13 -20.64 -5.95
CA LEU A 68 18.42 -20.54 -4.67
C LEU A 68 19.25 -20.91 -3.44
N LYS A 69 20.46 -21.44 -3.66
CA LYS A 69 21.40 -21.86 -2.60
C LYS A 69 20.82 -22.93 -1.67
N TYR A 70 20.04 -23.87 -2.23
CA TYR A 70 19.56 -25.02 -1.47
C TYR A 70 20.73 -25.93 -1.11
N ALA A 71 20.87 -26.28 0.17
CA ALA A 71 21.87 -27.24 0.62
C ALA A 71 21.64 -28.63 0.01
N HIS A 72 20.37 -29.04 -0.09
CA HIS A 72 19.94 -30.32 -0.65
C HIS A 72 18.82 -30.09 -1.67
N PRO A 73 19.16 -29.91 -2.96
CA PRO A 73 18.17 -29.81 -4.04
C PRO A 73 17.34 -31.09 -4.13
N ASP A 74 16.01 -30.96 -4.09
CA ASP A 74 15.08 -32.09 -4.17
C ASP A 74 14.68 -32.43 -5.62
N GLY A 75 14.97 -31.52 -6.56
CA GLY A 75 14.59 -31.66 -7.96
C GLY A 75 13.09 -31.52 -8.21
N VAL A 76 12.35 -30.84 -7.33
CA VAL A 76 10.89 -30.65 -7.41
C VAL A 76 10.51 -29.17 -7.39
N ILE A 77 9.52 -28.82 -8.20
CA ILE A 77 8.88 -27.51 -8.23
C ILE A 77 7.42 -27.67 -7.77
N ASP A 78 7.10 -27.09 -6.61
CA ASP A 78 5.73 -26.97 -6.12
C ASP A 78 5.06 -25.68 -6.62
N PRO A 79 3.74 -25.70 -6.94
CA PRO A 79 2.99 -24.53 -7.43
C PRO A 79 3.05 -23.29 -6.53
N THR A 80 3.27 -23.48 -5.22
CA THR A 80 3.39 -22.38 -4.25
C THR A 80 4.79 -22.32 -3.63
N GLY A 81 5.72 -23.13 -4.15
CA GLY A 81 7.07 -23.28 -3.63
C GLY A 81 8.00 -22.13 -4.03
N ARG A 82 9.07 -21.97 -3.26
CA ARG A 82 10.10 -20.95 -3.51
C ARG A 82 10.76 -21.10 -4.89
N THR A 83 10.96 -22.33 -5.36
CA THR A 83 11.54 -22.59 -6.68
C THR A 83 10.67 -22.06 -7.81
N PHE A 84 9.36 -22.33 -7.75
CA PHE A 84 8.42 -21.81 -8.74
C PHE A 84 8.37 -20.28 -8.73
N ASN A 85 8.24 -19.67 -7.55
CA ASN A 85 8.19 -18.22 -7.41
C ASN A 85 9.42 -17.53 -7.99
N SER A 86 10.62 -18.06 -7.72
CA SER A 86 11.87 -17.52 -8.27
C SER A 86 11.97 -17.70 -9.78
N LEU A 87 11.51 -18.84 -10.31
CA LEU A 87 11.52 -19.09 -11.76
C LEU A 87 10.63 -18.08 -12.49
N ILE A 88 9.44 -17.79 -11.95
CA ILE A 88 8.55 -16.74 -12.47
C ILE A 88 9.21 -15.36 -12.38
N GLU A 89 9.84 -15.01 -11.25
CA GLU A 89 10.54 -13.73 -11.09
C GLU A 89 11.63 -13.51 -12.15
N GLU A 90 12.33 -14.57 -12.55
CA GLU A 90 13.32 -14.51 -13.63
C GLU A 90 12.69 -14.46 -15.01
N ALA A 91 11.67 -15.29 -15.28
CA ALA A 91 10.99 -15.34 -16.58
C ALA A 91 10.24 -14.03 -16.90
N VAL A 92 9.68 -13.35 -15.89
CA VAL A 92 9.00 -12.04 -16.05
C VAL A 92 9.94 -10.96 -16.61
N LYS A 93 11.26 -11.07 -16.38
CA LYS A 93 12.27 -10.12 -16.89
C LYS A 93 12.56 -10.30 -18.38
N VAL A 94 12.15 -11.41 -18.96
CA VAL A 94 12.39 -11.74 -20.38
C VAL A 94 11.21 -11.22 -21.20
N PRO A 95 11.43 -10.44 -22.26
CA PRO A 95 10.36 -10.02 -23.16
C PRO A 95 9.83 -11.24 -23.92
N VAL A 96 8.50 -11.38 -23.98
CA VAL A 96 7.83 -12.46 -24.71
C VAL A 96 6.82 -11.87 -25.69
N LYS A 97 6.43 -12.63 -26.72
CA LYS A 97 5.40 -12.20 -27.67
C LYS A 97 4.07 -11.99 -26.93
N ALA A 98 3.46 -10.83 -27.11
CA ALA A 98 2.17 -10.49 -26.51
C ALA A 98 1.02 -11.18 -27.27
N PHE A 99 0.07 -11.75 -26.54
CA PHE A 99 -1.15 -12.37 -27.08
C PHE A 99 -2.40 -11.69 -26.51
N PRO A 100 -2.74 -10.47 -26.97
CA PRO A 100 -3.72 -9.60 -26.31
C PRO A 100 -5.17 -10.10 -26.33
N THR A 101 -5.53 -11.04 -27.21
CA THR A 101 -6.91 -11.53 -27.40
C THR A 101 -7.24 -12.80 -26.59
N MET A 102 -6.26 -13.44 -25.97
CA MET A 102 -6.48 -14.68 -25.22
C MET A 102 -6.98 -14.37 -23.81
N ARG A 103 -8.28 -14.58 -23.55
CA ARG A 103 -8.79 -14.66 -22.17
C ARG A 103 -8.20 -15.92 -21.56
N ILE A 104 -7.50 -15.81 -20.43
CA ILE A 104 -7.02 -16.96 -19.66
C ILE A 104 -8.24 -17.86 -19.41
N PRO A 105 -8.35 -19.04 -20.03
CA PRO A 105 -9.36 -20.00 -19.60
C PRO A 105 -9.00 -20.32 -18.15
N SER A 106 -9.98 -20.61 -17.30
CA SER A 106 -9.69 -21.37 -16.09
C SER A 106 -8.74 -22.49 -16.50
N PHE A 107 -7.48 -22.47 -16.03
CA PHE A 107 -6.38 -23.23 -16.65
C PHE A 107 -6.75 -24.70 -16.88
N LEU A 108 -7.66 -25.23 -16.06
CA LEU A 108 -8.44 -26.46 -16.24
C LEU A 108 -8.91 -26.78 -17.69
N ASN A 109 -9.27 -25.79 -18.52
CA ASN A 109 -9.81 -25.99 -19.87
C ASN A 109 -8.78 -25.90 -21.01
N VAL A 110 -7.56 -25.38 -20.78
CA VAL A 110 -6.48 -25.41 -21.80
C VAL A 110 -5.80 -26.78 -21.85
N PHE A 111 -5.75 -27.46 -20.69
CA PHE A 111 -5.05 -28.73 -20.52
C PHE A 111 -5.73 -29.96 -21.18
N GLY A 112 -6.79 -29.75 -21.96
CA GLY A 112 -7.36 -30.78 -22.85
C GLY A 112 -6.62 -30.91 -24.19
N ASN A 113 -5.79 -29.93 -24.57
CA ASN A 113 -5.05 -29.93 -25.84
C ASN A 113 -3.53 -29.78 -25.59
N ASN A 114 -2.78 -30.86 -25.81
CA ASN A 114 -1.32 -30.95 -25.63
C ASN A 114 -0.51 -30.24 -26.75
N ASN A 115 -1.03 -29.16 -27.33
CA ASN A 115 -0.31 -28.44 -28.38
C ASN A 115 0.68 -27.45 -27.75
N GLY A 116 1.98 -27.60 -28.04
CA GLY A 116 3.04 -26.80 -27.41
C GLY A 116 2.87 -25.29 -27.60
N ASP A 117 2.37 -24.86 -28.76
CA ASP A 117 2.10 -23.45 -29.03
C ASP A 117 1.05 -22.85 -28.09
N ALA A 118 0.06 -23.64 -27.66
CA ALA A 118 -0.98 -23.20 -26.74
C ALA A 118 -0.45 -23.02 -25.31
N VAL A 119 0.47 -23.89 -24.89
CA VAL A 119 1.13 -23.78 -23.58
C VAL A 119 2.05 -22.57 -23.55
N GLN A 120 2.87 -22.36 -24.58
CA GLN A 120 3.71 -21.16 -24.67
C GLN A 120 2.88 -19.88 -24.64
N ALA A 121 1.80 -19.80 -25.43
CA ALA A 121 0.91 -18.64 -25.43
C ALA A 121 0.31 -18.39 -24.02
N THR A 122 -0.10 -19.45 -23.33
CA THR A 122 -0.63 -19.38 -21.97
C THR A 122 0.39 -18.84 -20.96
N VAL A 123 1.63 -19.36 -20.99
CA VAL A 123 2.73 -18.86 -20.15
C VAL A 123 3.03 -17.40 -20.48
N ASN A 124 3.05 -17.03 -21.76
CA ASN A 124 3.33 -15.66 -22.19
C ASN A 124 2.27 -14.68 -21.69
N VAL A 125 0.98 -15.03 -21.76
CA VAL A 125 -0.11 -14.22 -21.19
C VAL A 125 0.03 -14.10 -19.67
N TYR A 126 0.40 -15.19 -18.98
CA TYR A 126 0.64 -15.16 -17.54
C TYR A 126 1.78 -14.21 -17.16
N LEU A 127 2.92 -14.31 -17.84
CA LEU A 127 4.09 -13.45 -17.63
C LEU A 127 3.79 -11.99 -17.97
N ASP A 128 3.03 -11.72 -19.03
CA ASP A 128 2.63 -10.37 -19.42
C ASP A 128 1.76 -9.69 -18.36
N ARG A 129 0.76 -10.40 -17.82
CA ARG A 129 -0.04 -9.88 -16.70
C ARG A 129 0.79 -9.67 -15.44
N MET A 130 1.71 -10.58 -15.15
CA MET A 130 2.66 -10.42 -14.04
C MET A 130 3.51 -9.17 -14.21
N ARG A 131 4.05 -8.89 -15.40
CA ARG A 131 4.76 -7.64 -15.69
C ARG A 131 3.86 -6.43 -15.48
N ALA A 132 2.65 -6.44 -16.03
CA ALA A 132 1.71 -5.34 -15.88
C ALA A 132 1.38 -5.05 -14.41
N MET A 133 1.23 -6.09 -13.56
CA MET A 133 1.03 -5.95 -12.12
C MET A 133 2.26 -5.34 -11.42
N VAL A 134 3.46 -5.84 -11.72
CA VAL A 134 4.72 -5.30 -11.16
C VAL A 134 4.93 -3.84 -11.57
N GLU A 135 4.65 -3.50 -12.82
CA GLU A 135 4.71 -2.13 -13.29
C GLU A 135 3.63 -1.25 -12.65
N ALA A 136 2.41 -1.75 -12.46
CA ALA A 136 1.36 -1.03 -11.77
C ALA A 136 1.73 -0.76 -10.30
N GLU A 137 2.28 -1.74 -9.59
CA GLU A 137 2.80 -1.56 -8.23
C GLU A 137 3.92 -0.52 -8.20
N ARG A 138 4.86 -0.58 -9.15
CA ARG A 138 5.94 0.42 -9.28
C ARG A 138 5.39 1.82 -9.54
N ARG A 139 4.44 1.98 -10.47
CA ARG A 139 3.77 3.26 -10.76
C ARG A 139 3.03 3.79 -9.55
N ASN A 140 2.26 2.94 -8.87
CA ASN A 140 1.52 3.29 -7.65
C ASN A 140 2.45 3.77 -6.54
N ARG A 141 3.56 3.05 -6.31
CA ARG A 141 4.60 3.46 -5.35
C ARG A 141 5.23 4.79 -5.73
N GLN A 142 5.52 5.01 -7.01
CA GLN A 142 6.06 6.29 -7.50
C GLN A 142 5.07 7.43 -7.28
N LEU A 143 3.79 7.26 -7.62
CA LEU A 143 2.74 8.26 -7.40
C LEU A 143 2.60 8.65 -5.92
N MET A 144 2.67 7.67 -5.02
CA MET A 144 2.60 7.92 -3.58
C MET A 144 3.83 8.69 -3.07
N LEU A 145 5.03 8.24 -3.42
CA LEU A 145 6.28 8.76 -2.87
C LEU A 145 6.82 10.00 -3.60
N GLN A 146 6.26 10.36 -4.76
CA GLN A 146 6.63 11.57 -5.46
C GLN A 146 6.21 12.79 -4.64
N ALA A 147 7.19 13.64 -4.31
CA ALA A 147 6.93 14.95 -3.74
C ALA A 147 6.26 15.85 -4.79
N THR A 148 5.11 16.41 -4.43
CA THR A 148 4.35 17.38 -5.26
C THR A 148 4.25 18.73 -4.57
N CYS A 149 5.02 18.93 -3.50
CA CYS A 149 4.98 20.16 -2.72
C CYS A 149 5.53 21.34 -3.52
N ASP A 150 4.80 22.46 -3.53
CA ASP A 150 5.15 23.68 -4.26
C ASP A 150 6.18 24.57 -3.53
N GLY A 151 6.61 24.15 -2.33
CA GLY A 151 7.52 24.89 -1.45
C GLY A 151 6.83 25.57 -0.26
N GLY A 152 5.50 25.72 -0.28
CA GLY A 152 4.70 26.32 0.78
C GLY A 152 4.49 25.40 1.99
N MET A 153 5.56 25.10 2.74
CA MET A 153 5.51 24.13 3.85
C MET A 153 5.14 24.73 5.22
N MET A 154 5.08 26.06 5.33
CA MET A 154 4.83 26.76 6.58
C MET A 154 3.58 27.63 6.47
N LEU A 155 2.83 27.74 7.57
CA LEU A 155 1.76 28.71 7.72
C LEU A 155 2.31 29.99 8.34
N THR A 156 1.84 31.12 7.86
CA THR A 156 2.11 32.46 8.38
C THR A 156 1.06 32.87 9.40
N GLU A 157 1.33 33.96 10.13
CA GLU A 157 0.33 34.56 11.02
C GLU A 157 -0.94 34.96 10.26
N SER A 158 -0.78 35.50 9.05
CA SER A 158 -1.89 35.90 8.18
C SER A 158 -2.77 34.71 7.82
N ASP A 159 -2.19 33.54 7.55
CA ASP A 159 -2.96 32.32 7.25
C ASP A 159 -3.85 31.92 8.43
N PHE A 160 -3.33 31.99 9.67
CA PHE A 160 -4.11 31.70 10.87
C PHE A 160 -5.20 32.75 11.14
N GLN A 161 -4.91 34.03 10.87
CA GLN A 161 -5.89 35.10 11.01
C GLN A 161 -7.04 34.95 10.00
N ASN A 162 -6.72 34.64 8.74
CA ASN A 162 -7.70 34.37 7.69
C ASN A 162 -8.55 33.14 8.02
N ALA A 163 -7.92 32.10 8.55
CA ALA A 163 -8.61 30.88 8.97
C ALA A 163 -9.63 31.14 10.11
N ALA A 164 -9.26 31.94 11.10
CA ALA A 164 -10.17 32.32 12.19
C ALA A 164 -11.38 33.11 11.65
N THR A 165 -11.13 34.07 10.75
CA THR A 165 -12.20 34.81 10.08
C THR A 165 -13.12 33.88 9.28
N GLN A 166 -12.56 32.90 8.57
CA GLN A 166 -13.33 31.96 7.75
C GLN A 166 -14.23 31.02 8.57
N LEU A 167 -13.77 30.56 9.74
CA LEU A 167 -14.60 29.71 10.62
C LEU A 167 -15.69 30.51 11.35
N GLY A 168 -15.55 31.84 11.44
CA GLY A 168 -16.57 32.77 11.89
C GLY A 168 -16.17 33.61 13.09
N SER A 169 -16.91 34.70 13.31
CA SER A 169 -16.68 35.63 14.42
C SER A 169 -16.66 34.91 15.77
N GLY A 170 -15.70 35.29 16.62
CA GLY A 170 -15.51 34.75 17.97
C GLY A 170 -14.51 33.59 18.09
N ILE A 171 -14.00 33.04 16.99
CA ILE A 171 -12.92 32.03 17.06
C ILE A 171 -11.57 32.73 17.22
N SER A 172 -10.85 32.40 18.29
CA SER A 172 -9.51 32.92 18.50
C SER A 172 -8.51 32.25 17.54
N VAL A 173 -7.64 33.06 16.92
CA VAL A 173 -6.49 32.60 16.11
C VAL A 173 -5.65 31.58 16.88
N ASN A 174 -5.48 31.79 18.18
CA ASN A 174 -4.70 30.92 19.05
C ASN A 174 -5.33 29.54 19.25
N ILE A 175 -6.66 29.37 19.05
CA ILE A 175 -7.28 28.03 19.05
C ILE A 175 -6.82 27.24 17.83
N ILE A 176 -6.79 27.85 16.64
CA ILE A 176 -6.35 27.18 15.41
C ILE A 176 -4.86 26.81 15.51
N LYS A 177 -4.03 27.72 16.02
CA LYS A 177 -2.62 27.44 16.32
C LYS A 177 -2.45 26.36 17.39
N ALA A 178 -3.33 26.28 18.39
CA ALA A 178 -3.30 25.23 19.40
C ALA A 178 -3.55 23.85 18.77
N PHE A 179 -4.51 23.72 17.84
CA PHE A 179 -4.69 22.49 17.05
C PHE A 179 -3.41 22.12 16.30
N ALA A 180 -2.83 23.04 15.53
CA ALA A 180 -1.56 22.79 14.84
C ALA A 180 -0.43 22.41 15.81
N THR A 181 -0.38 23.02 16.99
CA THR A 181 0.62 22.73 18.02
C THR A 181 0.46 21.33 18.59
N VAL A 182 -0.76 20.90 18.89
CA VAL A 182 -1.02 19.59 19.47
C VAL A 182 -0.78 18.47 18.45
N GLU A 183 -1.15 18.69 17.18
CA GLU A 183 -1.03 17.67 16.14
C GLU A 183 0.39 17.53 15.58
N SER A 184 1.08 18.64 15.30
CA SER A 184 2.41 18.61 14.67
C SER A 184 3.54 19.09 15.57
N GLY A 185 3.25 19.54 16.79
CA GLY A 185 4.22 20.28 17.61
C GLY A 185 4.43 21.72 17.11
N GLY A 186 3.52 22.23 16.27
CA GLY A 186 3.64 23.56 15.65
C GLY A 186 4.64 23.57 14.48
N ARG A 187 5.09 22.38 14.06
CA ARG A 187 6.00 22.18 12.94
C ARG A 187 5.24 22.12 11.63
N SER A 188 5.99 22.21 10.53
CA SER A 188 5.50 21.92 9.19
C SER A 188 4.73 20.59 9.16
N GLY A 189 3.62 20.57 8.43
CA GLY A 189 2.92 19.33 8.10
C GLY A 189 3.61 18.49 7.03
N PHE A 190 4.84 18.84 6.64
CA PHE A 190 5.69 18.11 5.70
C PHE A 190 6.96 17.60 6.39
N GLY A 191 7.34 16.37 6.05
CA GLY A 191 8.65 15.83 6.41
C GLY A 191 9.77 16.28 5.45
N PRO A 192 11.03 15.88 5.73
CA PRO A 192 12.20 16.26 4.91
C PRO A 192 12.10 15.85 3.43
N ALA A 193 11.33 14.79 3.14
CA ALA A 193 11.07 14.32 1.79
C ALA A 193 10.05 15.19 1.02
N LYS A 194 9.62 16.33 1.57
CA LYS A 194 8.55 17.19 1.02
C LYS A 194 7.24 16.44 0.77
N LEU A 195 7.01 15.41 1.58
CA LEU A 195 5.76 14.68 1.66
C LEU A 195 5.04 15.06 2.96
N PRO A 196 3.70 15.09 2.98
CA PRO A 196 2.95 15.29 4.20
C PRO A 196 3.36 14.29 5.28
N VAL A 197 3.34 14.75 6.53
CA VAL A 197 3.40 13.85 7.68
C VAL A 197 2.13 13.00 7.68
N ILE A 198 2.27 11.69 7.73
CA ILE A 198 1.15 10.76 7.80
C ILE A 198 1.29 9.79 8.96
N ALA A 199 0.17 9.26 9.44
CA ALA A 199 0.12 8.05 10.24
C ALA A 199 -0.94 7.09 9.68
N PHE A 200 -0.56 5.84 9.44
CA PHE A 200 -1.41 4.80 8.88
C PHE A 200 -2.11 4.00 9.99
N GLU A 201 -3.42 3.86 9.86
CA GLU A 201 -4.30 3.18 10.80
C GLU A 201 -4.79 1.86 10.21
N GLY A 202 -4.05 0.77 10.43
CA GLY A 202 -4.37 -0.53 9.83
C GLY A 202 -5.73 -1.13 10.25
N HIS A 203 -6.28 -0.68 11.38
CA HIS A 203 -7.64 -1.05 11.79
C HIS A 203 -8.72 -0.37 10.94
N LEU A 204 -8.45 0.82 10.40
CA LEU A 204 -9.31 1.47 9.42
C LEU A 204 -9.15 0.84 8.05
N PHE A 205 -7.93 0.46 7.67
CA PHE A 205 -7.71 -0.26 6.42
C PHE A 205 -8.45 -1.58 6.43
N ARG A 206 -8.37 -2.31 7.55
CA ARG A 206 -9.18 -3.49 7.85
C ARG A 206 -10.68 -3.24 7.67
N LYS A 207 -11.20 -2.12 8.18
CA LYS A 207 -12.62 -1.74 8.05
C LYS A 207 -13.00 -1.48 6.59
N TYR A 208 -12.25 -0.64 5.88
CA TYR A 208 -12.59 -0.21 4.51
C TYR A 208 -12.39 -1.31 3.46
N THR A 209 -11.44 -2.23 3.69
CA THR A 209 -11.24 -3.42 2.85
C THR A 209 -12.13 -4.60 3.23
N LYS A 210 -13.04 -4.43 4.21
CA LYS A 210 -13.96 -5.48 4.68
C LYS A 210 -13.22 -6.77 5.08
N HIS A 211 -12.08 -6.63 5.73
CA HIS A 211 -11.29 -7.73 6.31
C HIS A 211 -10.63 -8.69 5.32
N ILE A 212 -10.67 -8.43 4.00
CA ILE A 212 -10.13 -9.36 2.99
C ILE A 212 -8.61 -9.58 3.09
N TYR A 213 -7.90 -8.66 3.76
CA TYR A 213 -6.44 -8.71 3.91
C TYR A 213 -5.96 -9.14 5.31
N ASP A 214 -6.85 -9.51 6.24
CA ASP A 214 -6.47 -9.87 7.62
C ASP A 214 -5.40 -10.98 7.68
N GLN A 215 -5.58 -12.05 6.89
CA GLN A 215 -4.65 -13.18 6.88
C GLN A 215 -3.39 -12.89 6.05
N ALA A 216 -3.58 -12.24 4.90
CA ALA A 216 -2.51 -12.00 3.93
C ALA A 216 -1.54 -10.89 4.36
N HIS A 217 -2.05 -9.86 5.04
CA HIS A 217 -1.31 -8.65 5.39
C HIS A 217 -1.61 -8.22 6.83
N PRO A 218 -1.24 -9.03 7.85
CA PRO A 218 -1.60 -8.77 9.26
C PRO A 218 -0.95 -7.51 9.85
N LEU A 219 0.05 -6.92 9.17
CA LEU A 219 0.60 -5.61 9.53
C LEU A 219 -0.20 -4.45 8.93
N LEU A 220 -0.98 -4.66 7.87
CA LEU A 220 -1.81 -3.62 7.24
C LEU A 220 -3.27 -3.72 7.66
N SER A 221 -3.74 -4.92 7.99
CA SER A 221 -5.13 -5.21 8.36
C SER A 221 -5.17 -5.93 9.71
N TYR A 222 -5.52 -5.21 10.78
CA TYR A 222 -5.55 -5.76 12.14
C TYR A 222 -6.64 -5.09 13.01
N PRO A 223 -7.21 -5.78 14.02
CA PRO A 223 -8.19 -5.17 14.91
C PRO A 223 -7.58 -4.06 15.77
N TYR A 224 -8.37 -3.05 16.11
CA TYR A 224 -7.97 -2.05 17.10
C TYR A 224 -8.00 -2.67 18.50
N VAL A 225 -6.84 -2.75 19.15
CA VAL A 225 -6.72 -3.27 20.53
C VAL A 225 -6.49 -2.14 21.52
N LYS A 226 -5.56 -1.23 21.20
CA LYS A 226 -5.23 -0.04 21.99
C LYS A 226 -4.60 1.03 21.12
N LYS A 227 -4.68 2.28 21.59
CA LYS A 227 -4.00 3.42 20.97
C LYS A 227 -2.50 3.15 20.83
N ALA A 228 -1.95 3.41 19.64
CA ALA A 228 -0.55 3.18 19.30
C ALA A 228 -0.01 1.78 19.69
N GLY A 229 -0.77 0.72 19.38
CA GLY A 229 -0.34 -0.67 19.58
C GLY A 229 0.86 -1.10 18.71
N PRO A 230 1.41 -2.31 18.90
CA PRO A 230 2.65 -2.75 18.25
C PRO A 230 2.62 -2.67 16.72
N GLN A 231 1.51 -3.07 16.09
CA GLN A 231 1.36 -2.99 14.63
C GLN A 231 1.36 -1.54 14.15
N TRP A 232 0.68 -0.64 14.87
CA TRP A 232 0.68 0.78 14.57
C TRP A 232 2.08 1.38 14.71
N GLN A 233 2.80 1.04 15.78
CA GLN A 233 4.19 1.49 16.00
C GLN A 233 5.14 0.98 14.91
N ALA A 234 4.95 -0.26 14.46
CA ALA A 234 5.74 -0.83 13.36
C ALA A 234 5.48 -0.12 12.02
N ASN A 235 4.23 0.27 11.76
CA ASN A 235 3.83 0.98 10.55
C ASN A 235 4.24 2.45 10.56
N ASN A 236 4.26 3.07 11.74
CA ASN A 236 4.44 4.52 11.92
C ASN A 236 5.71 4.87 12.71
N LYS A 237 6.72 3.99 12.67
CA LYS A 237 8.00 4.17 13.37
C LYS A 237 8.65 5.52 13.05
N ASP A 238 8.62 5.88 11.77
CA ASP A 238 9.07 7.15 11.22
C ASP A 238 8.31 7.43 9.91
N GLN A 239 8.54 8.59 9.32
CA GLN A 239 7.84 8.99 8.10
C GLN A 239 8.23 8.16 6.87
N THR A 240 9.48 7.69 6.78
CA THR A 240 9.88 6.77 5.68
C THR A 240 9.05 5.49 5.77
N LYS A 241 8.93 4.91 6.96
CA LYS A 241 8.17 3.70 7.21
C LYS A 241 6.66 3.89 7.01
N ALA A 242 6.11 5.01 7.44
CA ALA A 242 4.69 5.33 7.25
C ALA A 242 4.35 5.43 5.74
N TRP A 243 5.21 6.09 4.95
CA TRP A 243 5.03 6.20 3.51
C TRP A 243 5.25 4.88 2.76
N GLU A 244 6.17 4.02 3.20
CA GLU A 244 6.30 2.65 2.67
C GLU A 244 5.06 1.80 2.97
N THR A 245 4.52 1.92 4.19
CA THR A 245 3.29 1.25 4.61
C THR A 245 2.13 1.71 3.74
N MET A 246 1.96 3.02 3.57
CA MET A 246 0.96 3.62 2.68
C MET A 246 1.09 3.10 1.24
N ALA A 247 2.30 3.09 0.68
CA ALA A 247 2.51 2.59 -0.69
C ALA A 247 2.14 1.11 -0.84
N THR A 248 2.42 0.30 0.19
CA THR A 248 2.05 -1.13 0.20
C THR A 248 0.52 -1.30 0.29
N ALA A 249 -0.15 -0.55 1.17
CA ALA A 249 -1.60 -0.58 1.28
C ALA A 249 -2.29 -0.08 0.00
N PHE A 250 -1.76 0.99 -0.61
CA PHE A 250 -2.28 1.58 -1.84
C PHE A 250 -2.16 0.64 -3.05
N ALA A 251 -1.17 -0.28 -3.05
CA ALA A 251 -1.07 -1.31 -4.07
C ALA A 251 -2.16 -2.38 -3.95
N LEU A 252 -2.76 -2.55 -2.76
CA LEU A 252 -3.83 -3.52 -2.50
C LEU A 252 -5.21 -2.89 -2.73
N ASP A 253 -5.47 -1.74 -2.10
CA ASP A 253 -6.72 -0.99 -2.23
C ASP A 253 -6.43 0.51 -2.05
N GLN A 254 -6.52 1.24 -3.15
CA GLN A 254 -6.12 2.65 -3.21
C GLN A 254 -6.99 3.56 -2.33
N GLU A 255 -8.32 3.40 -2.42
CA GLU A 255 -9.25 4.25 -1.70
C GLU A 255 -9.20 3.95 -0.20
N ALA A 256 -9.21 2.67 0.17
CA ALA A 256 -9.10 2.23 1.56
C ALA A 256 -7.78 2.69 2.17
N ALA A 257 -6.67 2.61 1.45
CA ALA A 257 -5.37 3.07 1.93
C ALA A 257 -5.37 4.57 2.27
N LEU A 258 -5.85 5.41 1.35
CA LEU A 258 -5.89 6.86 1.57
C LEU A 258 -6.86 7.25 2.70
N MET A 259 -8.01 6.56 2.81
CA MET A 259 -8.98 6.77 3.89
C MET A 259 -8.43 6.38 5.27
N SER A 260 -7.45 5.49 5.30
CA SER A 260 -6.91 4.87 6.52
C SER A 260 -5.65 5.55 7.05
N ALA A 261 -5.36 6.78 6.63
CA ALA A 261 -4.28 7.56 7.20
C ALA A 261 -4.74 8.95 7.64
N SER A 262 -4.07 9.50 8.65
CA SER A 262 -4.09 10.93 8.98
C SER A 262 -3.09 11.67 8.11
N TRP A 263 -3.39 12.93 7.79
CA TRP A 263 -2.60 13.71 6.82
C TRP A 263 -2.25 15.10 7.32
N GLY A 264 -0.97 15.45 7.13
CA GLY A 264 -0.45 16.82 7.23
C GLY A 264 -0.46 17.39 8.65
N MET A 265 -0.39 18.71 8.72
CA MET A 265 -0.21 19.48 9.95
C MET A 265 -1.30 19.23 11.00
N PHE A 266 -2.54 19.04 10.56
CA PHE A 266 -3.71 18.88 11.44
C PHE A 266 -4.12 17.42 11.61
N GLN A 267 -3.37 16.47 11.01
CA GLN A 267 -3.61 15.03 11.10
C GLN A 267 -5.07 14.62 10.80
N ILE A 268 -5.72 15.29 9.85
CA ILE A 268 -7.09 14.95 9.45
C ILE A 268 -7.09 13.57 8.79
N MET A 269 -7.97 12.68 9.27
CA MET A 269 -8.14 11.35 8.71
C MET A 269 -8.73 11.41 7.30
N GLY A 270 -8.17 10.60 6.38
CA GLY A 270 -8.58 10.59 4.98
C GLY A 270 -10.05 10.22 4.75
N PHE A 271 -10.65 9.41 5.63
CA PHE A 271 -12.08 9.10 5.56
C PHE A 271 -12.99 10.33 5.76
N ASN A 272 -12.46 11.45 6.25
CA ASN A 272 -13.18 12.72 6.41
C ASN A 272 -13.13 13.61 5.15
N TYR A 273 -12.68 13.11 4.00
CA TYR A 273 -12.48 13.92 2.79
C TYR A 273 -13.72 14.73 2.38
N THR A 274 -14.92 14.16 2.51
CA THR A 274 -16.19 14.85 2.22
C THR A 274 -16.46 15.99 3.20
N SER A 275 -16.20 15.77 4.49
CA SER A 275 -16.28 16.81 5.52
C SER A 275 -15.28 17.93 5.28
N CYS A 276 -14.12 17.62 4.69
CA CYS A 276 -13.12 18.60 4.27
C CYS A 276 -13.48 19.35 2.98
N GLY A 277 -14.57 18.99 2.30
CA GLY A 277 -15.03 19.63 1.06
C GLY A 277 -14.48 19.04 -0.23
N TYR A 278 -13.92 17.84 -0.20
CA TYR A 278 -13.43 17.13 -1.40
C TYR A 278 -14.44 16.11 -1.89
N LYS A 279 -14.46 15.84 -3.20
CA LYS A 279 -15.39 14.86 -3.79
C LYS A 279 -14.88 13.42 -3.65
N THR A 280 -13.57 13.26 -3.59
CA THR A 280 -12.92 11.95 -3.44
C THR A 280 -11.74 12.05 -2.48
N VAL A 281 -11.35 10.92 -1.88
CA VAL A 281 -10.14 10.85 -1.05
C VAL A 281 -8.85 11.11 -1.84
N PHE A 282 -8.87 10.84 -3.15
CA PHE A 282 -7.75 11.13 -4.06
C PHE A 282 -7.53 12.63 -4.22
N GLU A 283 -8.60 13.41 -4.41
CA GLU A 283 -8.52 14.87 -4.45
C GLU A 283 -8.02 15.45 -3.13
N PHE A 284 -8.49 14.89 -2.00
CA PHE A 284 -8.02 15.26 -0.67
C PHE A 284 -6.52 15.00 -0.51
N ALA A 285 -6.06 13.77 -0.75
CA ALA A 285 -4.65 13.42 -0.60
C ALA A 285 -3.76 14.25 -1.54
N ALA A 286 -4.16 14.44 -2.80
CA ALA A 286 -3.44 15.27 -3.75
C ALA A 286 -3.31 16.72 -3.26
N ALA A 287 -4.40 17.32 -2.77
CA ALA A 287 -4.37 18.70 -2.28
C ALA A 287 -3.45 18.87 -1.06
N LEU A 288 -3.51 17.96 -0.09
CA LEU A 288 -2.70 18.02 1.13
C LEU A 288 -1.20 17.80 0.86
N LYS A 289 -0.83 17.17 -0.27
CA LYS A 289 0.56 17.03 -0.73
C LYS A 289 1.13 18.30 -1.36
N ILE A 290 0.33 19.32 -1.69
CA ILE A 290 0.82 20.53 -2.37
C ILE A 290 1.46 21.51 -1.38
N ASN A 291 0.74 21.92 -0.33
CA ASN A 291 1.25 22.91 0.63
C ASN A 291 0.48 22.91 1.96
N ALA A 292 1.02 23.62 2.95
CA ALA A 292 0.45 23.74 4.29
C ALA A 292 -0.88 24.51 4.28
N GLY A 293 -1.06 25.45 3.35
CA GLY A 293 -2.33 26.17 3.15
C GLY A 293 -3.49 25.22 2.79
N ASN A 294 -3.25 24.22 1.95
CA ASN A 294 -4.25 23.19 1.63
C ASN A 294 -4.53 22.27 2.82
N GLN A 295 -3.52 21.98 3.65
CA GLN A 295 -3.73 21.24 4.90
C GLN A 295 -4.60 22.05 5.88
N LEU A 296 -4.37 23.36 5.99
CA LEU A 296 -5.21 24.27 6.75
C LEU A 296 -6.63 24.30 6.18
N LYS A 297 -6.79 24.47 4.87
CA LYS A 297 -8.10 24.49 4.20
C LYS A 297 -8.92 23.22 4.51
N ALA A 298 -8.29 22.05 4.50
CA ALA A 298 -8.96 20.80 4.83
C ALA A 298 -9.39 20.73 6.31
N PHE A 299 -8.55 21.23 7.22
CA PHE A 299 -8.91 21.40 8.63
C PHE A 299 -10.12 22.34 8.79
N LEU A 300 -10.13 23.50 8.10
CA LEU A 300 -11.26 24.43 8.18
C LEU A 300 -12.55 23.82 7.62
N GLY A 301 -12.45 23.09 6.50
CA GLY A 301 -13.57 22.33 5.96
C GLY A 301 -14.15 21.36 7.00
N PHE A 302 -13.28 20.53 7.60
CA PHE A 302 -13.68 19.59 8.65
C PHE A 302 -14.36 20.29 9.83
N CYS A 303 -13.78 21.36 10.36
CA CYS A 303 -14.36 22.13 11.45
C CYS A 303 -15.73 22.70 11.08
N SER A 304 -15.85 23.31 9.90
CA SER A 304 -17.09 23.96 9.44
C SER A 304 -18.27 22.99 9.30
N LYS A 305 -17.99 21.69 9.10
CA LYS A 305 -19.01 20.64 9.03
C LYS A 305 -19.48 20.12 10.39
N SER A 306 -18.86 20.55 11.49
CA SER A 306 -19.26 20.20 12.84
C SER A 306 -19.68 21.45 13.63
N PRO A 307 -20.98 21.80 13.65
CA PRO A 307 -21.48 22.92 14.45
C PRO A 307 -21.12 22.80 15.94
N ALA A 308 -21.09 21.57 16.47
CA ALA A 308 -20.67 21.31 17.85
C ALA A 308 -19.20 21.64 18.10
N LEU A 309 -18.30 21.31 17.15
CA LEU A 309 -16.90 21.70 17.23
C LEU A 309 -16.72 23.21 17.12
N ILE A 310 -17.43 23.87 16.19
CA ILE A 310 -17.40 25.33 16.06
C ILE A 310 -17.85 26.01 17.35
N LYS A 311 -18.95 25.55 17.96
CA LYS A 311 -19.41 26.06 19.25
C LYS A 311 -18.35 25.87 20.34
N ALA A 312 -17.77 24.67 20.43
CA ALA A 312 -16.71 24.38 21.39
C ALA A 312 -15.50 25.32 21.20
N MET A 313 -15.07 25.55 19.96
CA MET A 313 -13.96 26.46 19.62
C MET A 313 -14.23 27.91 20.06
N LYS A 314 -15.47 28.40 19.89
CA LYS A 314 -15.89 29.75 20.32
C LYS A 314 -15.92 29.87 21.84
N ASP A 315 -16.48 28.88 22.51
CA ASP A 315 -16.64 28.86 23.97
C ASP A 315 -15.36 28.47 24.71
N LYS A 316 -14.30 28.10 23.97
CA LYS A 316 -13.06 27.51 24.49
C LYS A 316 -13.32 26.27 25.35
N ASP A 317 -14.34 25.49 25.00
CA ASP A 317 -14.64 24.21 25.63
C ASP A 317 -13.71 23.12 25.09
N TYR A 318 -12.55 22.97 25.74
CA TYR A 318 -11.51 22.04 25.31
C TYR A 318 -11.93 20.57 25.36
N VAL A 319 -12.83 20.21 26.27
CA VAL A 319 -13.37 18.85 26.39
C VAL A 319 -14.26 18.55 25.18
N ALA A 320 -15.16 19.48 24.84
CA ALA A 320 -15.99 19.34 23.65
C ALA A 320 -15.16 19.40 22.37
N MET A 321 -14.10 20.21 22.29
CA MET A 321 -13.17 20.19 21.15
C MET A 321 -12.55 18.80 20.97
N ALA A 322 -11.98 18.23 22.03
CA ALA A 322 -11.34 16.93 21.99
C ALA A 322 -12.31 15.82 21.56
N ARG A 323 -13.52 15.81 22.13
CA ARG A 323 -14.58 14.83 21.79
C ARG A 323 -15.03 14.93 20.34
N ASN A 324 -15.23 16.14 19.82
CA ASN A 324 -15.72 16.33 18.45
C ASN A 324 -14.62 16.13 17.40
N TYR A 325 -13.34 16.32 17.77
CA TYR A 325 -12.21 16.17 16.85
C TYR A 325 -11.68 14.73 16.81
N ASN A 326 -11.47 14.11 17.97
CA ASN A 326 -10.85 12.78 18.10
C ASN A 326 -11.83 11.66 18.48
N GLY A 327 -13.10 11.98 18.74
CA GLY A 327 -14.10 11.02 19.23
C GLY A 327 -14.02 10.81 20.74
N LYS A 328 -14.72 9.79 21.24
CA LYS A 328 -14.89 9.55 22.69
C LYS A 328 -13.58 9.15 23.39
N ASP A 329 -12.65 8.53 22.68
CA ASP A 329 -11.36 8.06 23.21
C ASP A 329 -10.22 9.08 22.95
N TYR A 330 -10.50 10.37 23.18
CA TYR A 330 -9.56 11.45 22.89
C TYR A 330 -8.35 11.48 23.85
N GLY A 331 -8.40 10.75 24.97
CA GLY A 331 -7.32 10.72 25.97
C GLY A 331 -7.13 12.08 26.64
N ASP A 332 -5.90 12.60 26.61
CA ASP A 332 -5.50 13.87 27.25
C ASP A 332 -5.60 15.09 26.31
N TYR A 333 -6.22 14.92 25.14
CA TYR A 333 -6.20 15.92 24.08
C TYR A 333 -6.78 17.28 24.48
N ASP A 334 -7.83 17.29 25.30
CA ASP A 334 -8.43 18.48 25.88
C ASP A 334 -7.41 19.28 26.70
N SER A 335 -6.68 18.61 27.59
CA SER A 335 -5.64 19.22 28.41
C SER A 335 -4.48 19.76 27.56
N ARG A 336 -4.10 19.04 26.49
CA ARG A 336 -3.04 19.44 25.57
C ARG A 336 -3.43 20.67 24.76
N ILE A 337 -4.65 20.73 24.23
CA ILE A 337 -5.14 21.91 23.50
C ILE A 337 -5.22 23.11 24.45
N LYS A 338 -5.77 22.94 25.66
CA LYS A 338 -5.81 24.00 26.66
C LYS A 338 -4.43 24.57 26.94
N LYS A 339 -3.46 23.70 27.25
CA LYS A 339 -2.07 24.10 27.53
C LYS A 339 -1.43 24.82 26.34
N ALA A 340 -1.65 24.33 25.12
CA ALA A 340 -1.12 24.97 23.91
C ALA A 340 -1.74 26.36 23.69
N TYR A 341 -3.05 26.50 23.89
CA TYR A 341 -3.75 27.78 23.81
C TYR A 341 -3.24 28.79 24.84
N GLU A 342 -3.14 28.39 26.11
CA GLU A 342 -2.67 29.26 27.20
C GLU A 342 -1.22 29.74 26.98
N ALA A 343 -0.35 28.85 26.50
CA ALA A 343 1.01 29.20 26.13
C ALA A 343 1.10 30.19 24.95
N LEU A 344 0.10 30.24 24.07
CA LEU A 344 0.03 31.20 22.97
C LEU A 344 -0.54 32.56 23.43
N GLU A 345 -1.43 32.57 24.43
CA GLU A 345 -1.94 33.82 25.02
C GLU A 345 -0.87 34.53 25.87
N GLY A 346 -0.05 33.79 26.62
CA GLY A 346 1.00 34.34 27.47
C GLY A 346 2.24 34.91 26.73
N LYS A 347 2.30 34.79 25.41
CA LYS A 347 3.40 35.31 24.56
C LYS A 347 3.10 36.69 23.95
N LYS A 348 2.01 37.34 24.39
CA LYS A 348 1.60 38.67 23.92
C LYS A 348 2.47 39.79 24.47
#